data_AF-A0A6V7L8M5-F1
#
_entry.id   AF-A0A6V7L8M5-F1
#
_cell.length_a   1.000
_cell.length_b   1.000
_cell.length_c   1.000
_cell.angle_alpha   90.00
_cell.angle_beta   90.00
_cell.angle_gamma   90.00
#
_symmetry.space_group_name_H-M   'P 1'
#
loop_
_entity.id
_entity.type
_entity.pdbx_description
1 polymer ?
#
loop_
_entity_poly.entity_id
_entity_poly.type
_entity_poly.pdbx_seq_one_letter_code
_entity_poly.pdbx_strand_id
1 'polypeptide(L)'
;GALRVDANISVHKPGEPLGVRTEVKNIFSVRAVAGAIKYEIARQINLLEHGRKVENETLGWDAVHHKTVSMRDKEEKQDYRFMPEPNLPPLRLHTTEGEGNPHNFVDVCNLRTKLPKLPERLRADLRTVYNLPGQSASRIVDDPVLFRLFNDIITANPKRSAKTVANVLINDVLEYSNKNKIDLDNLLISSSQIGEVIDLLENNTTSLTISKKLWPLLRDDASARALQIVEENKWVLINDDETLTKLCQSVLDDNPELVDVYKKGKTKVIRAIMGQVHKRSEGLANMAKAVKIVERLLK
;
A
#
# COMPACT_ATOMS: atom_id res chain seq x y z
N GLY A 1 -11.11 13.36 14.37
CA GLY A 1 -11.20 12.77 15.72
C GLY A 1 -12.08 11.53 15.80
N ALA A 2 -12.14 10.70 14.73
CA ALA A 2 -12.88 9.43 14.74
C ALA A 2 -12.21 8.37 15.63
N LEU A 3 -10.89 8.46 15.80
CA LEU A 3 -10.11 7.72 16.78
C LEU A 3 -9.63 8.72 17.85
N ARG A 4 -9.78 8.34 19.13
CA ARG A 4 -9.23 9.06 20.29
C ARG A 4 -8.44 8.07 21.13
N VAL A 5 -7.31 8.51 21.64
CA VAL A 5 -6.41 7.67 22.44
C VAL A 5 -5.97 8.44 23.67
N ASP A 6 -6.14 7.82 24.83
CA ASP A 6 -5.54 8.26 26.09
C ASP A 6 -4.47 7.22 26.48
N ALA A 7 -3.28 7.69 26.86
CA ALA A 7 -2.16 6.82 27.19
C ALA A 7 -1.99 6.73 28.71
N ASN A 8 -1.93 5.52 29.24
CA ASN A 8 -1.69 5.25 30.66
C ASN A 8 -0.27 4.72 30.83
N ILE A 9 0.59 5.46 31.54
CA ILE A 9 2.02 5.16 31.67
C ILE A 9 2.41 5.02 33.14
N SER A 10 3.13 3.95 33.47
CA SER A 10 3.89 3.83 34.70
C SER A 10 5.23 3.15 34.42
N VAL A 11 6.28 3.55 35.14
CA VAL A 11 7.61 2.93 35.08
C VAL A 11 7.92 2.23 36.42
N HIS A 12 8.68 1.14 36.36
CA HIS A 12 9.17 0.40 37.52
C HIS A 12 10.49 -0.30 37.15
N LYS A 13 11.29 -0.69 38.15
CA LYS A 13 12.47 -1.52 37.89
C LYS A 13 12.06 -2.98 37.69
N PRO A 14 12.81 -3.76 36.89
CA PRO A 14 12.54 -5.19 36.73
C PRO A 14 12.48 -5.91 38.08
N GLY A 15 11.39 -6.64 38.33
CA GLY A 15 11.17 -7.37 39.58
C GLY A 15 10.49 -6.57 40.70
N GLU A 16 10.27 -5.27 40.53
CA GLU A 16 9.51 -4.44 41.47
C GLU A 16 8.01 -4.35 41.07
N PRO A 17 7.10 -3.97 41.99
CA PRO A 17 5.71 -3.68 41.65
C PRO A 17 5.57 -2.52 40.66
N LEU A 18 4.45 -2.45 39.93
CA LEU A 18 4.14 -1.34 39.04
C LEU A 18 4.15 0.00 39.78
N GLY A 19 4.78 1.01 39.16
CA GLY A 19 4.81 2.37 39.67
C GLY A 19 3.48 3.11 39.57
N VAL A 20 3.49 4.37 40.02
CA VAL A 20 2.32 5.25 39.95
C VAL A 20 1.99 5.56 38.49
N ARG A 21 0.70 5.47 38.14
CA ARG A 21 0.19 5.69 36.80
C ARG A 21 -0.10 7.17 36.56
N THR A 22 0.37 7.69 35.43
CA THR A 22 -0.06 8.97 34.86
C THR A 22 -0.90 8.73 33.60
N GLU A 23 -1.91 9.55 33.38
CA GLU A 23 -2.82 9.45 32.24
C GLU A 23 -2.62 10.65 31.32
N VAL A 24 -2.12 10.44 30.11
CA VAL A 24 -1.90 11.48 29.10
C VAL A 24 -3.07 11.53 28.12
N LYS A 25 -3.74 12.69 28.06
CA LYS A 25 -4.89 12.98 27.21
C LYS A 25 -4.53 13.91 26.06
N ASN A 26 -5.52 14.19 25.21
CA ASN A 26 -5.43 15.10 24.06
C ASN A 26 -4.40 14.65 23.02
N ILE A 27 -4.35 13.34 22.74
CA ILE A 27 -3.47 12.77 21.74
C ILE A 27 -4.24 12.55 20.44
N PHE A 28 -3.90 13.31 19.40
CA PHE A 28 -4.66 13.35 18.14
C PHE A 28 -4.06 12.56 16.98
N SER A 29 -2.87 11.98 17.15
CA SER A 29 -2.22 11.17 16.10
C SER A 29 -1.39 10.04 16.67
N VAL A 30 -1.18 8.97 15.89
CA VAL A 30 -0.33 7.83 16.30
C VAL A 30 1.10 8.29 16.61
N ARG A 31 1.64 9.25 15.85
CA ARG A 31 2.96 9.84 16.14
C ARG A 31 2.95 10.59 17.48
N ALA A 32 1.88 11.32 17.79
CA ALA A 32 1.73 12.00 19.07
C ALA A 32 1.60 11.00 20.23
N VAL A 33 0.96 9.84 20.04
CA VAL A 33 0.91 8.77 21.06
C VAL A 33 2.32 8.31 21.41
N ALA A 34 3.12 7.98 20.40
CA ALA A 34 4.51 7.54 20.61
C ALA A 34 5.36 8.64 21.29
N GLY A 35 5.19 9.90 20.86
CA GLY A 35 5.88 11.04 21.47
C GLY A 35 5.52 11.26 22.94
N ALA A 36 4.22 11.25 23.24
CA ALA A 36 3.69 11.40 24.60
C ALA A 36 4.18 10.30 25.54
N ILE A 37 4.11 9.04 25.11
CA ILE A 37 4.60 7.90 25.89
C ILE A 37 6.11 8.04 26.13
N LYS A 38 6.89 8.34 25.09
CA LYS A 38 8.35 8.47 25.22
C LYS A 38 8.75 9.59 26.18
N TYR A 39 8.09 10.74 26.07
CA TYR A 39 8.34 11.87 26.97
C TYR A 39 7.98 11.52 28.41
N GLU A 40 6.81 10.90 28.63
CA GLU A 40 6.33 10.59 29.99
C GLU A 40 7.18 9.52 30.67
N ILE A 41 7.63 8.50 29.93
CA ILE A 41 8.60 7.53 30.44
C ILE A 41 9.87 8.24 30.93
N ALA A 42 10.45 9.13 30.12
CA ALA A 42 11.66 9.87 30.48
C ALA A 42 11.43 10.77 31.70
N ARG A 43 10.27 11.43 31.78
CA ARG A 43 9.90 12.28 32.92
C ARG A 43 9.81 11.47 34.22
N GLN A 44 9.08 10.35 34.21
CA GLN A 44 8.93 9.51 35.40
C GLN A 44 10.27 8.93 35.87
N ILE A 45 11.10 8.45 34.93
CA ILE A 45 12.45 7.96 35.25
C ILE A 45 13.28 9.06 35.91
N ASN A 46 13.31 10.26 35.31
CA ASN A 46 14.07 11.38 35.85
C ASN A 46 13.60 11.77 37.27
N LEU A 47 12.29 11.78 37.53
CA LEU A 47 11.75 12.04 38.87
C LEU A 47 12.24 11.01 39.89
N LEU A 48 12.15 9.72 39.56
CA LEU A 48 12.54 8.63 40.44
C LEU A 48 14.06 8.61 40.71
N GLU A 49 14.88 8.89 39.70
CA GLU A 49 16.35 8.96 39.85
C GLU A 49 16.79 10.12 40.76
N HIS A 50 16.03 11.22 40.80
CA HIS A 50 16.28 12.35 41.69
C HIS A 50 15.60 12.18 43.07
N GLY A 51 15.13 10.98 43.40
CA GLY A 51 14.47 10.68 44.68
C GLY A 51 13.10 11.34 44.86
N ARG A 52 12.51 11.87 43.77
CA ARG A 52 11.15 12.43 43.77
C ARG A 52 10.14 11.32 43.51
N LYS A 53 8.88 11.58 43.87
CA LYS A 53 7.77 10.65 43.64
C LYS A 53 7.01 11.03 42.36
N VAL A 54 6.52 10.03 41.65
CA VAL A 54 5.55 10.21 40.57
C VAL A 54 4.17 10.30 41.21
N GLU A 55 3.40 11.32 40.84
CA GLU A 55 2.03 11.53 41.32
C GLU A 55 1.01 10.99 40.31
N ASN A 56 -0.18 10.61 40.80
CA ASN A 56 -1.26 10.14 39.94
C ASN A 56 -2.01 11.34 39.37
N GLU A 57 -1.50 11.89 38.27
CA GLU A 57 -2.03 13.08 37.63
C GLU A 57 -2.59 12.79 36.23
N THR A 58 -3.48 13.68 35.76
CA THR A 58 -3.90 13.74 34.37
C THR A 58 -3.10 14.81 33.64
N LEU A 59 -2.37 14.37 32.63
CA LEU A 59 -1.50 15.18 31.80
C LEU A 59 -2.16 15.41 30.44
N GLY A 60 -1.82 16.52 29.79
CA GLY A 60 -2.13 16.81 28.40
C GLY A 60 -0.87 16.73 27.56
N TRP A 61 -1.00 16.20 26.34
CA TRP A 61 0.07 16.29 25.36
C TRP A 61 0.08 17.67 24.68
N ASP A 62 1.15 18.43 24.90
CA ASP A 62 1.43 19.66 24.16
C ASP A 62 2.20 19.30 22.88
N ALA A 63 1.47 19.29 21.75
CA ALA A 63 2.03 18.95 20.45
C ALA A 63 3.02 20.00 19.91
N VAL A 64 2.97 21.25 20.39
CA VAL A 64 3.84 22.34 19.94
C VAL A 64 5.20 22.24 20.63
N HIS A 65 5.21 22.03 21.94
CA HIS A 65 6.44 21.96 22.73
C HIS A 65 6.94 20.52 22.95
N HIS A 66 6.23 19.52 22.44
CA HIS A 66 6.53 18.09 22.57
C HIS A 66 6.74 17.63 24.02
N LYS A 67 5.86 18.09 24.92
CA LYS A 67 5.93 17.79 26.36
C LYS A 67 4.57 17.42 26.94
N THR A 68 4.58 16.70 28.06
CA THR A 68 3.40 16.53 28.90
C THR A 68 3.26 17.73 29.84
N VAL A 69 2.03 18.23 29.98
CA VAL A 69 1.69 19.36 30.86
C VAL A 69 0.59 18.90 31.81
N SER A 70 0.72 19.20 33.09
CA SER A 70 -0.32 18.85 34.07
C SER A 70 -1.59 19.65 33.78
N MET A 71 -2.72 18.96 33.64
CA MET A 71 -4.01 19.57 33.28
C MET A 71 -4.92 19.80 34.49
N ARG A 72 -4.74 19.02 35.56
CA ARG A 72 -5.43 19.15 36.86
C ARG A 72 -4.85 18.12 37.83
N ASP A 73 -4.72 18.47 39.11
CA ASP A 73 -4.52 17.49 40.17
C ASP A 73 -5.77 16.62 40.32
N LYS A 74 -5.61 15.29 40.36
CA LYS A 74 -6.68 14.39 40.77
C LYS A 74 -6.89 14.54 42.28
N GLU A 75 -7.54 15.62 42.69
CA GLU A 75 -8.22 15.64 43.98
C GLU A 75 -9.35 14.59 43.91
N GLU A 76 -9.04 13.43 44.51
CA GLU A 76 -9.90 12.28 44.77
C GLU A 76 -10.31 11.37 43.59
N LYS A 77 -10.43 10.06 43.88
CA LYS A 77 -11.05 9.09 42.97
C LYS A 77 -12.50 9.51 42.78
N GLN A 78 -12.86 9.94 41.57
CA GLN A 78 -14.26 10.24 41.25
C GLN A 78 -15.12 8.99 41.42
N ASP A 79 -16.09 9.05 42.33
CA ASP A 79 -17.12 8.04 42.46
C ASP A 79 -18.18 8.26 41.38
N TYR A 80 -18.08 7.48 40.30
CA TYR A 80 -19.01 7.52 39.18
C TYR A 80 -20.39 6.93 39.53
N ARG A 81 -20.56 6.30 40.70
CA ARG A 81 -21.83 5.70 41.17
C ARG A 81 -22.52 4.85 40.09
N PHE A 82 -21.74 3.95 39.47
CA PHE A 82 -22.24 3.05 38.43
C PHE A 82 -23.46 2.27 38.96
N MET A 83 -24.58 2.39 38.26
CA MET A 83 -25.78 1.58 38.47
C MET A 83 -26.26 1.02 37.13
N PRO A 84 -26.93 -0.14 37.12
CA PRO A 84 -27.57 -0.65 35.91
C PRO A 84 -28.56 0.38 35.36
N GLU A 85 -28.51 0.65 34.05
CA GLU A 85 -29.43 1.58 33.39
C GLU A 85 -30.84 0.96 33.34
N PRO A 86 -31.83 1.50 34.10
CA PRO A 86 -33.15 0.88 34.20
C PRO A 86 -33.97 1.02 32.91
N ASN A 87 -33.66 2.00 32.05
CA ASN A 87 -34.40 2.21 30.81
C ASN A 87 -33.93 1.31 29.66
N LEU A 88 -32.79 0.63 29.80
CA LEU A 88 -32.26 -0.28 28.79
C LEU A 88 -32.44 -1.73 29.25
N PRO A 89 -33.32 -2.52 28.60
CA PRO A 89 -33.43 -3.93 28.91
C PRO A 89 -32.10 -4.64 28.60
N PRO A 90 -31.75 -5.72 29.34
CA PRO A 90 -30.53 -6.46 29.07
C PRO A 90 -30.47 -6.99 27.63
N LEU A 91 -29.34 -6.76 26.96
CA LEU A 91 -29.08 -7.32 25.63
C LEU A 91 -28.86 -8.84 25.74
N ARG A 92 -29.72 -9.62 25.08
CA ARG A 92 -29.60 -11.08 25.02
C ARG A 92 -28.93 -11.50 23.72
N LEU A 93 -27.91 -12.34 23.83
CA LEU A 93 -27.10 -12.84 22.72
C LEU A 93 -27.30 -14.34 22.56
N HIS A 94 -27.41 -14.80 21.32
CA HIS A 94 -27.33 -16.22 20.98
C HIS A 94 -25.89 -16.52 20.52
N THR A 95 -25.19 -17.35 21.30
CA THR A 95 -23.76 -17.64 21.13
C THR A 95 -23.46 -19.11 20.86
N THR A 96 -24.48 -19.97 20.83
CA THR A 96 -24.32 -21.43 20.70
C THR A 96 -24.58 -21.86 19.26
N GLU A 97 -23.58 -22.43 18.59
CA GLU A 97 -23.73 -22.96 17.24
C GLU A 97 -24.59 -24.24 17.24
N GLY A 98 -25.51 -24.39 16.29
CA GLY A 98 -26.30 -25.61 16.08
C GLY A 98 -27.58 -25.72 16.92
N GLU A 99 -27.82 -24.82 17.86
CA GLU A 99 -29.11 -24.70 18.57
C GLU A 99 -30.06 -23.76 17.83
N GLY A 100 -31.37 -23.97 17.98
CA GLY A 100 -32.36 -23.01 17.50
C GLY A 100 -32.23 -21.68 18.26
N ASN A 101 -32.60 -20.57 17.61
CA ASN A 101 -32.73 -19.25 18.24
C ASN A 101 -34.22 -18.90 18.46
N PRO A 102 -34.94 -19.61 19.37
CA PRO A 102 -36.40 -19.53 19.48
C PRO A 102 -36.89 -18.17 19.99
N HIS A 103 -36.01 -17.41 20.65
CA HIS A 103 -36.32 -16.10 21.20
C HIS A 103 -35.82 -14.95 20.32
N ASN A 104 -35.33 -15.25 19.12
CA ASN A 104 -34.83 -14.28 18.14
C ASN A 104 -33.83 -13.27 18.76
N PHE A 105 -32.91 -13.77 19.58
CA PHE A 105 -31.83 -12.98 20.15
C PHE A 105 -30.81 -12.58 19.09
N VAL A 106 -29.95 -11.62 19.41
CA VAL A 106 -28.86 -11.22 18.50
C VAL A 106 -27.94 -12.42 18.26
N ASP A 107 -27.92 -12.91 17.02
CA ASP A 107 -27.18 -14.10 16.60
C ASP A 107 -25.71 -13.76 16.33
N VAL A 108 -24.86 -14.07 17.32
CA VAL A 108 -23.42 -13.82 17.25
C VAL A 108 -22.73 -14.76 16.27
N CYS A 109 -23.24 -15.99 16.13
CA CYS A 109 -22.70 -17.01 15.23
C CYS A 109 -22.84 -16.57 13.77
N ASN A 110 -24.02 -16.07 13.39
CA ASN A 110 -24.28 -15.51 12.06
C ASN A 110 -23.50 -14.21 11.80
N LEU A 111 -23.41 -13.31 12.79
CA LEU A 111 -22.58 -12.10 12.64
C LEU A 111 -21.11 -12.44 12.40
N ARG A 112 -20.59 -13.49 13.06
CA ARG A 112 -19.20 -13.95 12.88
C ARG A 112 -18.91 -14.41 11.46
N THR A 113 -19.85 -15.08 10.77
CA THR A 113 -19.64 -15.52 9.38
C THR A 113 -19.65 -14.37 8.37
N LYS A 114 -20.25 -13.22 8.73
CA LYS A 114 -20.28 -12.00 7.92
C LYS A 114 -19.04 -11.11 8.07
N LEU A 115 -18.21 -11.36 9.09
CA LEU A 115 -17.01 -10.55 9.30
C LEU A 115 -16.01 -10.78 8.15
N PRO A 116 -15.44 -9.72 7.57
CA PRO A 116 -14.40 -9.87 6.56
C PRO A 116 -13.14 -10.47 7.18
N LYS A 117 -12.30 -11.05 6.33
CA LYS A 117 -10.96 -11.48 6.74
C LYS A 117 -10.17 -10.29 7.28
N LEU A 118 -9.47 -10.49 8.40
CA LEU A 118 -8.61 -9.46 8.98
C LEU A 118 -7.45 -9.09 8.03
N PRO A 119 -7.02 -7.82 8.00
CA PRO A 119 -5.91 -7.37 7.15
C PRO A 119 -4.63 -8.19 7.30
N GLU A 120 -4.27 -8.59 8.53
CA GLU A 120 -3.10 -9.44 8.78
C GLU A 120 -3.19 -10.78 8.05
N ARG A 121 -4.37 -11.42 8.10
CA ARG A 121 -4.61 -12.67 7.41
C ARG A 121 -4.59 -12.49 5.90
N LEU A 122 -5.18 -11.42 5.38
CA LEU A 122 -5.13 -11.09 3.95
C LEU A 122 -3.69 -10.91 3.46
N ARG A 123 -2.86 -10.16 4.19
CA ARG A 123 -1.43 -9.98 3.86
C ARG A 123 -0.66 -11.29 3.93
N ALA A 124 -1.01 -12.19 4.85
CA ALA A 124 -0.42 -13.53 4.91
C ALA A 124 -0.81 -14.37 3.69
N ASP A 125 -2.11 -14.42 3.35
CA ASP A 125 -2.63 -15.15 2.19
C ASP A 125 -1.98 -14.63 0.89
N LEU A 126 -1.83 -13.31 0.72
CA LEU A 126 -1.16 -12.72 -0.45
C LEU A 126 0.32 -13.13 -0.58
N ARG A 127 1.01 -13.31 0.54
CA ARG A 127 2.41 -13.77 0.56
C ARG A 127 2.54 -15.25 0.28
N THR A 128 1.69 -16.08 0.88
CA THR A 128 1.82 -17.54 0.78
C THR A 128 1.22 -18.12 -0.49
N VAL A 129 0.05 -17.63 -0.91
CA VAL A 129 -0.66 -18.15 -2.09
C VAL A 129 -0.10 -17.57 -3.38
N TYR A 130 0.21 -16.28 -3.40
CA TYR A 130 0.63 -15.56 -4.61
C TYR A 130 2.11 -15.19 -4.64
N ASN A 131 2.89 -15.59 -3.62
CA ASN A 131 4.32 -15.29 -3.50
C ASN A 131 4.64 -13.78 -3.65
N LEU A 132 3.75 -12.91 -3.17
CA LEU A 132 3.96 -11.47 -3.25
C LEU A 132 4.97 -11.00 -2.19
N PRO A 133 5.85 -10.03 -2.51
CA PRO A 133 6.70 -9.38 -1.53
C PRO A 133 5.87 -8.74 -0.41
N GLY A 134 6.38 -8.75 0.82
CA GLY A 134 5.65 -8.22 1.98
C GLY A 134 5.22 -6.76 1.86
N GLN A 135 6.04 -5.92 1.19
CA GLN A 135 5.69 -4.53 0.91
C GLN A 135 4.50 -4.43 -0.05
N SER A 136 4.50 -5.18 -1.14
CA SER A 136 3.40 -5.20 -2.11
C SER A 136 2.11 -5.72 -1.48
N ALA A 137 2.19 -6.82 -0.72
CA ALA A 137 1.03 -7.38 -0.01
C ALA A 137 0.44 -6.40 1.00
N SER A 138 1.29 -5.69 1.75
CA SER A 138 0.83 -4.66 2.69
C SER A 138 0.15 -3.51 1.95
N ARG A 139 0.78 -3.00 0.88
CA ARG A 139 0.25 -1.86 0.12
C ARG A 139 -1.10 -2.15 -0.51
N ILE A 140 -1.31 -3.36 -1.03
CA ILE A 140 -2.61 -3.78 -1.60
C ILE A 140 -3.69 -3.82 -0.52
N VAL A 141 -3.38 -4.38 0.67
CA VAL A 141 -4.39 -4.58 1.74
C VAL A 141 -4.69 -3.30 2.54
N ASP A 142 -3.77 -2.34 2.56
CA ASP A 142 -3.95 -1.06 3.25
C ASP A 142 -5.11 -0.23 2.68
N ASP A 143 -5.48 -0.46 1.43
CA ASP A 143 -6.60 0.19 0.75
C ASP A 143 -7.64 -0.88 0.32
N PRO A 144 -8.87 -0.85 0.85
CA PRO A 144 -9.92 -1.81 0.51
C PRO A 144 -10.26 -1.85 -0.99
N VAL A 145 -10.17 -0.72 -1.68
CA VAL A 145 -10.48 -0.59 -3.11
C VAL A 145 -9.39 -1.26 -3.94
N LEU A 146 -8.13 -1.02 -3.57
CA LEU A 146 -6.99 -1.62 -4.23
C LEU A 146 -6.99 -3.14 -4.07
N PHE A 147 -7.32 -3.64 -2.87
CA PHE A 147 -7.48 -5.07 -2.61
C PHE A 147 -8.64 -5.67 -3.41
N ARG A 148 -9.77 -4.97 -3.51
CA ARG A 148 -10.92 -5.38 -4.35
C ARG A 148 -10.50 -5.50 -5.82
N LEU A 149 -9.86 -4.47 -6.38
CA LEU A 149 -9.35 -4.49 -7.76
C LEU A 149 -8.39 -5.66 -8.01
N PHE A 150 -7.45 -5.90 -7.09
CA PHE A 150 -6.52 -7.03 -7.19
C PHE A 150 -7.26 -8.38 -7.26
N ASN A 151 -8.22 -8.60 -6.36
CA ASN A 151 -8.99 -9.85 -6.36
C ASN A 151 -9.83 -9.99 -7.62
N ASP A 152 -10.54 -8.95 -8.03
CA ASP A 152 -11.41 -9.00 -9.22
C ASP A 152 -10.60 -9.36 -10.47
N ILE A 153 -9.40 -8.77 -10.64
CA ILE A 153 -8.51 -9.04 -11.76
C ILE A 153 -7.98 -10.48 -11.74
N ILE A 154 -7.57 -10.99 -10.57
CA ILE A 154 -7.06 -12.36 -10.43
C ILE A 154 -8.17 -13.40 -10.61
N THR A 155 -9.35 -13.15 -10.06
CA THR A 155 -10.50 -14.04 -10.19
C THR A 155 -11.00 -14.10 -11.64
N ALA A 156 -10.98 -12.98 -12.36
CA ALA A 156 -11.38 -12.93 -13.77
C ALA A 156 -10.47 -13.77 -14.69
N ASN A 157 -9.17 -13.84 -14.39
CA ASN A 157 -8.23 -14.71 -15.12
C ASN A 157 -7.13 -15.24 -14.18
N PRO A 158 -7.28 -16.48 -13.66
CA PRO A 158 -6.32 -17.07 -12.74
C PRO A 158 -4.92 -17.33 -13.34
N LYS A 159 -4.75 -17.19 -14.66
CA LYS A 159 -3.45 -17.35 -15.33
C LYS A 159 -2.58 -16.10 -15.19
N ARG A 160 -3.16 -14.94 -14.84
CA ARG A 160 -2.42 -13.69 -14.67
C ARG A 160 -1.40 -13.83 -13.55
N SER A 161 -0.20 -13.29 -13.74
CA SER A 161 0.79 -13.24 -12.68
C SER A 161 0.34 -12.27 -11.60
N ALA A 162 0.05 -12.77 -10.41
CA ALA A 162 -0.26 -11.92 -9.25
C ALA A 162 0.80 -10.85 -8.99
N LYS A 163 2.08 -11.14 -9.29
CA LYS A 163 3.16 -10.17 -9.19
C LYS A 163 3.01 -9.03 -10.20
N THR A 164 2.66 -9.34 -11.46
CA THR A 164 2.42 -8.31 -12.49
C THR A 164 1.19 -7.48 -12.12
N VAL A 165 0.09 -8.13 -11.72
CA VAL A 165 -1.14 -7.44 -11.28
C VAL A 165 -0.84 -6.48 -10.13
N ALA A 166 -0.16 -6.95 -9.08
CA ALA A 166 0.26 -6.13 -7.94
C ALA A 166 1.11 -4.93 -8.39
N ASN A 167 2.08 -5.14 -9.27
CA ASN A 167 2.96 -4.08 -9.75
C ASN A 167 2.22 -3.03 -10.58
N VAL A 168 1.32 -3.43 -11.47
CA VAL A 168 0.53 -2.50 -12.29
C VAL A 168 -0.40 -1.68 -11.41
N LEU A 169 -1.08 -2.31 -10.45
CA LEU A 169 -1.94 -1.60 -9.51
C LEU A 169 -1.15 -0.59 -8.65
N ILE A 170 0.00 -1.00 -8.09
CA ILE A 170 0.78 -0.16 -7.18
C ILE A 170 1.56 0.93 -7.91
N ASN A 171 2.17 0.63 -9.05
CA ASN A 171 3.10 1.56 -9.70
C ASN A 171 2.47 2.37 -10.83
N ASP A 172 1.41 1.87 -11.47
CA ASP A 172 0.81 2.53 -12.63
C ASP A 172 -0.55 3.12 -12.28
N VAL A 173 -1.48 2.30 -11.77
CA VAL A 173 -2.85 2.75 -11.46
C VAL A 173 -2.85 3.76 -10.30
N LEU A 174 -2.16 3.45 -9.20
CA LEU A 174 -2.00 4.42 -8.10
C LEU A 174 -1.24 5.68 -8.54
N GLU A 175 -0.21 5.55 -9.36
CA GLU A 175 0.52 6.72 -9.89
C GLU A 175 -0.41 7.61 -10.71
N TYR A 176 -1.23 7.01 -11.58
CA TYR A 176 -2.22 7.71 -12.38
C TYR A 176 -3.29 8.39 -11.51
N SER A 177 -3.83 7.69 -10.52
CA SER A 177 -4.82 8.22 -9.57
C SER A 177 -4.25 9.43 -8.82
N ASN A 178 -3.04 9.30 -8.28
CA ASN A 178 -2.37 10.36 -7.53
C ASN A 178 -2.05 11.58 -8.38
N LYS A 179 -1.55 11.39 -9.62
CA LYS A 179 -1.25 12.50 -10.54
C LYS A 179 -2.50 13.32 -10.89
N ASN A 180 -3.62 12.65 -11.06
CA ASN A 180 -4.90 13.29 -11.39
C ASN A 180 -5.71 13.72 -10.15
N LYS A 181 -5.22 13.47 -8.93
CA LYS A 181 -5.91 13.72 -7.66
C LYS A 181 -7.31 13.08 -7.62
N ILE A 182 -7.39 11.86 -8.12
CA ILE A 182 -8.61 11.05 -8.14
C ILE A 182 -8.49 10.03 -6.99
N ASP A 183 -9.53 9.90 -6.20
CA ASP A 183 -9.65 8.79 -5.24
C ASP A 183 -9.96 7.49 -5.99
N LEU A 184 -9.39 6.36 -5.54
CA LEU A 184 -9.56 5.08 -6.22
C LEU A 184 -11.02 4.63 -6.35
N ASP A 185 -11.90 5.00 -5.42
CA ASP A 185 -13.34 4.72 -5.52
C ASP A 185 -14.02 5.45 -6.69
N ASN A 186 -13.44 6.57 -7.14
CA ASN A 186 -13.94 7.38 -8.26
C ASN A 186 -13.19 7.11 -9.57
N LEU A 187 -12.36 6.05 -9.60
CA LEU A 187 -11.65 5.66 -10.80
C LEU A 187 -12.63 5.09 -11.84
N LEU A 188 -12.81 5.80 -12.95
CA LEU A 188 -13.70 5.37 -14.05
C LEU A 188 -13.09 4.27 -14.95
N ILE A 189 -12.05 3.58 -14.47
CA ILE A 189 -11.40 2.48 -15.19
C ILE A 189 -11.78 1.18 -14.48
N SER A 190 -12.46 0.29 -15.19
CA SER A 190 -12.94 -0.98 -14.62
C SER A 190 -11.81 -1.98 -14.37
N SER A 191 -12.02 -2.91 -13.44
CA SER A 191 -11.09 -4.03 -13.20
C SER A 191 -10.87 -4.89 -14.46
N SER A 192 -11.89 -5.00 -15.32
CA SER A 192 -11.78 -5.67 -16.62
C SER A 192 -10.79 -4.98 -17.55
N GLN A 193 -10.88 -3.66 -17.70
CA GLN A 193 -9.96 -2.88 -18.54
C GLN A 193 -8.52 -2.93 -18.00
N ILE A 194 -8.33 -2.84 -16.68
CA ILE A 194 -7.01 -3.00 -16.06
C ILE A 194 -6.46 -4.41 -16.34
N GLY A 195 -7.31 -5.43 -16.21
CA GLY A 195 -6.97 -6.81 -16.53
C GLY A 195 -6.53 -7.01 -17.98
N GLU A 196 -7.21 -6.37 -18.93
CA GLU A 196 -6.84 -6.41 -20.35
C GLU A 196 -5.46 -5.78 -20.59
N VAL A 197 -5.17 -4.62 -20.00
CA VAL A 197 -3.85 -3.99 -20.09
C VAL A 197 -2.76 -4.91 -19.51
N ILE A 198 -3.05 -5.61 -18.41
CA ILE A 198 -2.14 -6.58 -17.82
C ILE A 198 -1.90 -7.76 -18.78
N ASP A 199 -2.94 -8.29 -19.41
CA ASP A 199 -2.81 -9.38 -20.39
C ASP A 199 -1.94 -8.93 -21.59
N LEU A 200 -2.10 -7.70 -22.08
CA LEU A 200 -1.26 -7.15 -23.15
C LEU A 200 0.22 -7.02 -22.75
N LEU A 201 0.48 -6.68 -21.49
CA LEU A 201 1.85 -6.62 -20.95
C LEU A 201 2.47 -8.01 -20.81
N GLU A 202 1.72 -8.99 -20.27
CA GLU A 202 2.20 -10.36 -20.09
C GLU A 202 2.45 -11.06 -21.43
N ASN A 203 1.61 -10.78 -22.44
CA ASN A 203 1.77 -11.31 -23.79
C ASN A 203 2.86 -10.57 -24.61
N ASN A 204 3.53 -9.57 -24.04
CA ASN A 204 4.47 -8.69 -24.74
C ASN A 204 3.87 -8.03 -25.99
N THR A 205 2.56 -7.79 -26.00
CA THR A 205 1.87 -7.08 -27.09
C THR A 205 2.11 -5.59 -27.00
N THR A 206 2.27 -5.06 -25.79
CA THR A 206 2.58 -3.64 -25.55
C THR A 206 3.71 -3.48 -24.54
N SER A 207 4.26 -2.26 -24.44
CA SER A 207 5.30 -1.93 -23.47
C SER A 207 4.72 -1.28 -22.21
N LEU A 208 5.44 -1.35 -21.10
CA LEU A 208 5.10 -0.65 -19.87
C LEU A 208 5.00 0.88 -20.07
N THR A 209 5.71 1.43 -21.05
CA THR A 209 5.67 2.87 -21.33
C THR A 209 4.35 3.24 -22.02
N ILE A 210 3.88 2.37 -22.91
CA ILE A 210 2.60 2.55 -23.60
C ILE A 210 1.42 2.25 -22.68
N SER A 211 1.49 1.25 -21.81
CA SER A 211 0.39 0.95 -20.88
C SER A 211 -0.01 2.16 -20.05
N LYS A 212 0.96 3.02 -19.67
CA LYS A 212 0.70 4.28 -18.97
C LYS A 212 -0.10 5.30 -19.80
N LYS A 213 0.03 5.27 -21.13
CA LYS A 213 -0.75 6.11 -22.06
C LYS A 213 -2.17 5.60 -22.27
N LEU A 214 -2.46 4.35 -21.90
CA LEU A 214 -3.81 3.78 -22.04
C LEU A 214 -4.77 4.29 -20.95
N TRP A 215 -4.28 4.64 -19.75
CA TRP A 215 -5.16 5.02 -18.64
C TRP A 215 -6.06 6.23 -18.90
N PRO A 216 -5.58 7.34 -19.52
CA PRO A 216 -6.47 8.43 -19.93
C PRO A 216 -7.53 7.98 -20.93
N LEU A 217 -7.14 7.21 -21.95
CA LEU A 217 -8.04 6.78 -23.02
C LEU A 217 -9.12 5.81 -22.51
N LEU A 218 -8.75 4.89 -21.63
CA LEU A 218 -9.68 3.96 -20.99
C LEU A 218 -10.60 4.64 -19.96
N ARG A 219 -10.17 5.77 -19.40
CA ARG A 219 -10.99 6.55 -18.46
C ARG A 219 -12.11 7.28 -19.19
N ASP A 220 -11.82 7.83 -20.37
CA ASP A 220 -12.76 8.66 -21.12
C ASP A 220 -13.87 7.82 -21.79
N ASP A 221 -13.61 6.54 -22.05
CA ASP A 221 -14.57 5.60 -22.63
C ASP A 221 -14.57 4.25 -21.88
N ALA A 222 -15.65 3.99 -21.15
CA ALA A 222 -15.86 2.74 -20.42
C ALA A 222 -16.03 1.51 -21.32
N SER A 223 -16.37 1.69 -22.61
CA SER A 223 -16.52 0.63 -23.60
C SER A 223 -15.23 0.33 -24.37
N ALA A 224 -14.22 1.21 -24.25
CA ALA A 224 -12.98 1.06 -24.96
C ALA A 224 -12.20 -0.17 -24.48
N ARG A 225 -11.68 -0.91 -25.47
CA ARG A 225 -10.81 -2.09 -25.27
C ARG A 225 -9.36 -1.68 -25.43
N ALA A 226 -8.53 -2.10 -24.49
CA ALA A 226 -7.11 -1.78 -24.48
C ALA A 226 -6.41 -2.28 -25.76
N LEU A 227 -6.76 -3.47 -26.25
CA LEU A 227 -6.19 -4.03 -27.47
C LEU A 227 -6.51 -3.17 -28.70
N GLN A 228 -7.75 -2.72 -28.83
CA GLN A 228 -8.19 -1.90 -29.96
C GLN A 228 -7.44 -0.56 -30.00
N ILE A 229 -7.32 0.11 -28.85
CA ILE A 229 -6.55 1.36 -28.74
C ILE A 229 -5.10 1.14 -29.16
N VAL A 230 -4.48 0.03 -28.72
CA VAL A 230 -3.10 -0.31 -29.06
C VAL A 230 -2.94 -0.54 -30.56
N GLU A 231 -3.87 -1.26 -31.20
CA GLU A 231 -3.83 -1.53 -32.64
C GLU A 231 -4.06 -0.27 -33.48
N GLU A 232 -5.07 0.53 -33.16
CA GLU A 232 -5.42 1.77 -33.88
C GLU A 232 -4.29 2.80 -33.83
N ASN A 233 -3.60 2.90 -32.69
CA ASN A 233 -2.48 3.83 -32.51
C ASN A 233 -1.12 3.24 -32.94
N LYS A 234 -1.10 2.01 -33.49
CA LYS A 234 0.13 1.27 -33.85
C LYS A 234 1.13 1.16 -32.69
N TRP A 235 0.62 1.02 -31.46
CA TRP A 235 1.43 0.91 -30.25
C TRP A 235 1.79 -0.54 -29.88
N VAL A 236 1.77 -1.43 -30.88
CA VAL A 236 2.21 -2.81 -30.71
C VAL A 236 3.72 -2.84 -30.50
N LEU A 237 4.17 -3.65 -29.55
CA LEU A 237 5.57 -3.83 -29.22
C LEU A 237 6.34 -4.43 -30.40
N ILE A 238 7.42 -3.78 -30.81
CA ILE A 238 8.33 -4.26 -31.84
C ILE A 238 9.16 -5.39 -31.23
N ASN A 239 8.75 -6.61 -31.53
CA ASN A 239 9.36 -7.86 -31.07
C ASN A 239 10.12 -8.60 -32.16
N ASP A 240 9.95 -8.22 -33.41
CA ASP A 240 10.58 -8.86 -34.55
C ASP A 240 12.10 -8.56 -34.57
N ASP A 241 12.90 -9.62 -34.76
CA ASP A 241 14.36 -9.54 -34.60
C ASP A 241 14.99 -8.73 -35.75
N GLU A 242 14.44 -8.76 -36.96
CA GLU A 242 14.97 -8.00 -38.10
C GLU A 242 14.75 -6.50 -37.95
N THR A 243 13.52 -6.10 -37.61
CA THR A 243 13.16 -4.69 -37.38
C THR A 243 13.91 -4.11 -36.18
N LEU A 244 14.03 -4.87 -35.08
CA LEU A 244 14.86 -4.46 -33.93
C LEU A 244 16.34 -4.34 -34.31
N THR A 245 16.87 -5.26 -35.13
CA THR A 245 18.28 -5.19 -35.57
C THR A 245 18.53 -3.94 -36.42
N LYS A 246 17.64 -3.62 -37.37
CA LYS A 246 17.73 -2.40 -38.18
C LYS A 246 17.66 -1.13 -37.33
N LEU A 247 16.74 -1.09 -36.37
CA LEU A 247 16.60 0.03 -35.44
C LEU A 247 17.85 0.20 -34.57
N CYS A 248 18.37 -0.90 -34.00
CA CYS A 248 19.58 -0.88 -33.19
C CYS A 248 20.79 -0.44 -34.00
N GLN A 249 20.98 -0.98 -35.21
CA GLN A 249 22.08 -0.61 -36.10
C GLN A 249 22.05 0.89 -36.41
N SER A 250 20.89 1.41 -36.79
CA SER A 250 20.74 2.84 -37.09
C SER A 250 21.03 3.73 -35.88
N VAL A 251 20.72 3.30 -34.65
CA VAL A 251 21.10 4.03 -33.43
C VAL A 251 22.60 3.98 -33.18
N LEU A 252 23.27 2.86 -33.46
CA LEU A 252 24.73 2.75 -33.33
C LEU A 252 25.45 3.63 -34.36
N ASP A 253 24.96 3.64 -35.60
CA ASP A 253 25.52 4.44 -36.69
C ASP A 253 25.39 5.95 -36.42
N ASP A 254 24.28 6.39 -35.84
CA ASP A 254 24.04 7.79 -35.48
C ASP A 254 24.81 8.21 -34.20
N ASN A 255 25.39 7.28 -33.45
CA ASN A 255 26.09 7.55 -32.18
C ASN A 255 27.47 6.86 -32.12
N PRO A 256 28.38 7.13 -33.07
CA PRO A 256 29.67 6.43 -33.15
C PRO A 256 30.53 6.64 -31.90
N GLU A 257 30.42 7.79 -31.25
CA GLU A 257 31.12 8.09 -30.00
C GLU A 257 30.78 7.10 -28.88
N LEU A 258 29.50 6.70 -28.77
CA LEU A 258 29.06 5.75 -27.75
C LEU A 258 29.57 4.34 -28.04
N VAL A 259 29.68 3.98 -29.32
CA VAL A 259 30.25 2.71 -29.78
C VAL A 259 31.72 2.62 -29.41
N ASP A 260 32.49 3.68 -29.67
CA ASP A 260 33.93 3.72 -29.35
C ASP A 260 34.19 3.65 -27.85
N VAL A 261 33.39 4.35 -27.04
CA VAL A 261 33.52 4.29 -25.58
C VAL A 261 33.17 2.90 -25.05
N TYR A 262 32.20 2.21 -25.65
CA TYR A 262 31.88 0.83 -25.31
C TYR A 262 33.04 -0.12 -25.67
N LYS A 263 33.61 -0.01 -26.87
CA LYS A 263 34.77 -0.80 -27.33
C LYS A 263 36.03 -0.56 -26.49
N LYS A 264 36.19 0.64 -25.91
CA LYS A 264 37.25 0.97 -24.93
C LYS A 264 37.04 0.33 -23.54
N GLY A 265 36.02 -0.51 -23.36
CA GLY A 265 35.79 -1.30 -22.15
C GLY A 265 34.80 -0.70 -21.15
N LYS A 266 34.20 0.46 -21.43
CA LYS A 266 33.18 1.06 -20.54
C LYS A 266 31.78 0.52 -20.85
N THR A 267 31.49 -0.69 -20.38
CA THR A 267 30.20 -1.39 -20.59
C THR A 267 28.97 -0.64 -20.08
N LYS A 268 29.11 0.29 -19.12
CA LYS A 268 27.99 1.12 -18.62
C LYS A 268 27.34 2.00 -19.69
N VAL A 269 28.03 2.29 -20.80
CA VAL A 269 27.52 3.10 -21.92
C VAL A 269 26.33 2.44 -22.62
N ILE A 270 26.17 1.11 -22.49
CA ILE A 270 25.02 0.41 -23.07
C ILE A 270 23.68 0.98 -22.59
N ARG A 271 23.60 1.49 -21.35
CA ARG A 271 22.39 2.15 -20.83
C ARG A 271 22.04 3.43 -21.60
N ALA A 272 23.04 4.18 -22.05
CA ALA A 272 22.84 5.38 -22.86
C ALA A 272 22.36 5.03 -24.27
N ILE A 273 22.96 3.99 -24.88
CA ILE A 273 22.52 3.45 -26.18
C ILE A 273 21.07 2.95 -26.09
N MET A 274 20.73 2.23 -25.02
CA MET A 274 19.35 1.77 -24.78
C MET A 274 18.37 2.94 -24.61
N GLY A 275 18.80 4.05 -23.99
CA GLY A 275 18.01 5.28 -23.94
C GLY A 275 17.69 5.84 -25.33
N GLN A 276 18.66 5.81 -26.25
CA GLN A 276 18.44 6.25 -27.64
C GLN A 276 17.55 5.28 -28.43
N VAL A 277 17.73 3.96 -28.26
CA VAL A 277 16.84 2.94 -28.84
C VAL A 277 15.41 3.13 -28.37
N HIS A 278 15.21 3.36 -27.07
CA HIS A 278 13.90 3.60 -26.49
C HIS A 278 13.27 4.88 -27.07
N LYS A 279 14.04 5.96 -27.18
CA LYS A 279 13.57 7.24 -27.75
C LYS A 279 13.18 7.10 -29.23
N ARG A 280 14.03 6.45 -30.04
CA ARG A 280 13.79 6.28 -31.48
C ARG A 280 12.60 5.37 -31.80
N SER A 281 12.37 4.37 -30.95
CA SER A 281 11.20 3.49 -31.05
C SER A 281 9.96 4.05 -30.36
N GLU A 282 10.01 5.27 -29.80
CA GLU A 282 8.93 5.88 -29.01
C GLU A 282 8.43 5.00 -27.85
N GLY A 283 9.31 4.16 -27.32
CA GLY A 283 9.01 3.19 -26.27
C GLY A 283 8.33 1.91 -26.73
N LEU A 284 8.30 1.64 -28.04
CA LEU A 284 7.73 0.42 -28.64
C LEU A 284 8.76 -0.70 -28.81
N ALA A 285 10.06 -0.46 -28.68
CA ALA A 285 11.05 -1.54 -28.77
C ALA A 285 10.99 -2.46 -27.55
N ASN A 286 11.06 -3.77 -27.78
CA ASN A 286 11.32 -4.72 -26.71
C ASN A 286 12.76 -4.55 -26.20
N MET A 287 12.91 -3.83 -25.07
CA MET A 287 14.21 -3.50 -24.52
C MET A 287 15.03 -4.73 -24.11
N ALA A 288 14.38 -5.80 -23.64
CA ALA A 288 15.10 -7.03 -23.24
C ALA A 288 15.75 -7.73 -24.45
N LYS A 289 15.08 -7.72 -25.61
CA LYS A 289 15.66 -8.19 -26.87
C LYS A 289 16.69 -7.21 -27.44
N ALA A 290 16.38 -5.91 -27.42
CA ALA A 290 17.26 -4.88 -27.96
C ALA A 290 18.64 -4.86 -27.28
N VAL A 291 18.69 -5.07 -25.96
CA VAL A 291 19.98 -5.22 -25.23
C VAL A 291 20.81 -6.35 -25.83
N LYS A 292 20.24 -7.54 -26.02
CA LYS A 292 20.95 -8.70 -26.58
C LYS A 292 21.43 -8.45 -28.02
N ILE A 293 20.61 -7.78 -28.82
CA ILE A 293 20.94 -7.43 -30.21
C ILE A 293 22.11 -6.45 -30.24
N VAL A 294 22.06 -5.39 -29.45
CA VAL A 294 23.14 -4.40 -29.36
C VAL A 294 24.43 -5.03 -28.83
N GLU A 295 24.36 -5.87 -27.80
CA GLU A 295 25.54 -6.62 -27.33
C GLU A 295 26.14 -7.51 -28.42
N ARG A 296 25.32 -8.08 -29.30
CA ARG A 296 25.78 -8.88 -30.43
C ARG A 296 26.41 -8.02 -31.53
N LEU A 297 25.86 -6.84 -31.82
CA LEU A 297 26.38 -5.91 -32.85
C LEU A 297 27.67 -5.19 -32.41
N LEU A 298 27.90 -5.07 -31.11
CA LEU A 298 29.08 -4.41 -30.53
C LEU A 298 30.26 -5.36 -30.26
N LYS A 299 30.06 -6.67 -30.41
CA LYS A 299 31.13 -7.67 -30.38
C LYS A 299 31.80 -7.75 -31.75
#